data_AF-R9XFR9-F1
#
_entry.id   AF-R9XFR9-F1
#
_cell.length_a   1.000
_cell.length_b   1.000
_cell.length_c   1.000
_cell.angle_alpha   90.00
_cell.angle_beta   90.00
_cell.angle_gamma   90.00
#
_symmetry.space_group_name_H-M   'P 1'
#
loop_
_entity.id
_entity.type
_entity.pdbx_description
1 polymer ?
#
loop_
_entity_poly.entity_id
_entity_poly.type
_entity_poly.pdbx_seq_one_letter_code
_entity_poly.pdbx_strand_id
1 'polypeptide(L)'
;MDYKDNVTLLLLQVVLYRQQELAHQDKTLDQMRLLREPVVDAVILERFSTHRVVRLYAPELCRLRLDELQAVVREVFARGLPGSAEDTPVTLITLANHYYQLRVQELELRELPKLKELIESAAGLRT
;
A
#
# COMPACT_ATOMS: atom_id res chain seq x y z
N MET A 1 -3.69 -2.42 13.28
CA MET A 1 -3.03 -3.73 12.99
C MET A 1 -1.74 -3.51 12.21
N ASP A 2 -0.64 -4.20 12.54
CA ASP A 2 0.62 -3.99 11.81
C ASP A 2 0.65 -4.85 10.53
N TYR A 3 0.36 -4.21 9.39
CA TYR A 3 0.36 -4.86 8.08
C TYR A 3 1.74 -4.72 7.44
N LYS A 4 2.19 -5.73 6.69
CA LYS A 4 3.44 -5.64 5.94
C LYS A 4 3.42 -4.44 4.99
N ASP A 5 4.55 -3.74 4.88
CA ASP A 5 4.67 -2.52 4.08
C ASP A 5 4.24 -2.71 2.63
N ASN A 6 4.53 -3.87 2.03
CA ASN A 6 4.11 -4.18 0.67
C ASN A 6 2.58 -4.32 0.49
N VAL A 7 1.87 -4.78 1.53
CA VAL A 7 0.40 -4.88 1.53
C VAL A 7 -0.20 -3.49 1.70
N THR A 8 0.35 -2.68 2.60
CA THR A 8 -0.09 -1.29 2.81
C THR A 8 0.17 -0.43 1.57
N LEU A 9 1.34 -0.57 0.94
CA LEU A 9 1.67 0.08 -0.33
C LEU A 9 0.68 -0.26 -1.43
N LEU A 10 0.36 -1.56 -1.58
CA LEU A 10 -0.62 -2.01 -2.57
C LEU A 10 -2.00 -1.40 -2.31
N LEU A 11 -2.46 -1.37 -1.07
CA LEU A 11 -3.74 -0.75 -0.72
C LEU A 11 -3.77 0.71 -1.17
N LEU A 12 -2.73 1.49 -0.84
CA LEU A 12 -2.62 2.89 -1.22
C LEU A 12 -2.60 3.07 -2.75
N GLN A 13 -1.91 2.20 -3.48
CA GLN A 13 -1.87 2.22 -4.94
C GLN A 13 -3.24 1.94 -5.56
N VAL A 14 -3.97 0.94 -5.06
CA VAL A 14 -5.32 0.61 -5.54
C VAL A 14 -6.29 1.77 -5.27
N VAL A 15 -6.22 2.36 -4.07
CA VAL A 15 -7.05 3.52 -3.71
C VAL A 15 -6.72 4.72 -4.59
N LEU A 16 -5.43 5.03 -4.80
CA LEU A 16 -4.97 6.13 -5.65
C LEU A 16 -5.45 5.99 -7.09
N TYR A 17 -5.29 4.80 -7.66
CA TYR A 17 -5.74 4.53 -9.02
C TYR A 17 -7.26 4.76 -9.16
N ARG A 18 -8.04 4.32 -8.16
CA ARG A 18 -9.48 4.59 -8.15
C ARG A 18 -9.81 6.08 -8.06
N GLN A 19 -9.09 6.85 -7.24
CA GLN A 19 -9.33 8.29 -7.13
C GLN A 19 -9.04 9.02 -8.46
N GLN A 20 -8.01 8.58 -9.17
CA GLN A 20 -7.68 9.10 -10.50
C GLN A 20 -8.80 8.77 -11.49
N GLU A 21 -9.29 7.52 -11.53
CA GLU A 21 -10.44 7.14 -12.36
C GLU A 21 -11.66 8.03 -12.09
N LEU A 22 -11.99 8.26 -10.82
CA LEU A 22 -13.13 9.10 -10.41
C LEU A 22 -12.96 10.56 -10.86
N ALA A 23 -11.81 11.18 -10.60
CA ALA A 23 -11.54 12.55 -11.03
C ALA A 23 -11.47 12.69 -12.56
N HIS A 24 -11.08 11.63 -13.27
CA HIS A 24 -11.09 11.60 -14.73
C HIS A 24 -12.51 11.51 -15.28
N GLN A 25 -13.37 10.68 -14.69
CA GLN A 25 -14.76 10.45 -15.11
C GLN A 25 -15.68 11.61 -14.76
N ASP A 26 -15.50 12.24 -13.59
CA ASP A 26 -16.32 13.33 -13.11
C ASP A 26 -15.46 14.56 -12.81
N LYS A 27 -15.58 15.59 -13.65
CA LYS A 27 -14.82 16.85 -13.53
C LYS A 27 -15.29 17.75 -12.41
N THR A 28 -16.42 17.43 -11.78
CA THR A 28 -16.91 18.17 -10.61
C THR A 28 -16.19 17.75 -9.32
N LEU A 29 -15.51 16.60 -9.34
CA LEU A 29 -14.73 16.11 -8.21
C LEU A 29 -13.37 16.82 -8.14
N ASP A 30 -13.04 17.32 -6.94
CA ASP A 30 -11.73 17.90 -6.66
C ASP A 30 -10.71 16.78 -6.42
N GLN A 31 -9.78 16.63 -7.36
CA GLN A 31 -8.69 15.67 -7.27
C GLN A 31 -7.84 15.88 -6.00
N MET A 32 -7.55 17.12 -5.62
CA MET A 32 -6.73 17.40 -4.43
C MET A 32 -7.44 16.96 -3.16
N ARG A 33 -8.76 17.11 -3.11
CA ARG A 33 -9.59 16.60 -2.02
C ARG A 33 -9.57 15.08 -1.98
N LEU A 34 -9.74 14.39 -3.12
CA LEU A 34 -9.72 12.92 -3.18
C LEU A 34 -8.38 12.31 -2.75
N LEU A 35 -7.27 13.06 -2.90
CA LEU A 35 -5.97 12.62 -2.41
C LEU A 35 -5.83 12.70 -0.88
N ARG A 36 -6.63 13.53 -0.20
CA ARG A 36 -6.63 13.70 1.27
C ARG A 36 -7.74 12.88 1.93
N GLU A 37 -8.91 12.86 1.31
CA GLU A 37 -10.12 12.16 1.73
C GLU A 37 -10.55 11.18 0.64
N PRO A 38 -9.84 10.03 0.52
CA PRO A 38 -10.13 9.08 -0.55
C PRO A 38 -11.49 8.42 -0.40
N VAL A 39 -12.18 8.25 -1.52
CA VAL A 39 -13.39 7.42 -1.59
C VAL A 39 -12.97 5.95 -1.64
N VAL A 40 -13.42 5.17 -0.66
CA VAL A 40 -13.21 3.72 -0.61
C VAL A 40 -14.53 3.01 -0.90
N ASP A 41 -14.62 2.40 -2.08
CA ASP A 41 -15.83 1.76 -2.62
C ASP A 41 -15.62 0.26 -2.88
N ALA A 42 -16.69 -0.40 -3.38
CA ALA A 42 -16.68 -1.83 -3.67
C ALA A 42 -15.63 -2.23 -4.72
N VAL A 43 -15.29 -1.33 -5.65
CA VAL A 43 -14.27 -1.59 -6.69
C VAL A 43 -12.88 -1.71 -6.06
N ILE A 44 -12.56 -0.84 -5.09
CA ILE A 44 -11.31 -0.94 -4.33
C ILE A 44 -11.30 -2.24 -3.53
N LEU A 45 -12.40 -2.58 -2.86
CA LEU A 45 -12.50 -3.81 -2.07
C LEU A 45 -12.24 -5.05 -2.92
N GLU A 46 -12.90 -5.15 -4.08
CA GLU A 46 -12.72 -6.26 -5.01
C GLU A 46 -11.28 -6.36 -5.50
N ARG A 47 -10.72 -5.25 -6.01
CA ARG A 47 -9.34 -5.19 -6.52
C ARG A 47 -8.32 -5.56 -5.45
N PHE A 48 -8.51 -5.08 -4.22
CA PHE A 48 -7.58 -5.34 -3.12
C PHE A 48 -7.69 -6.79 -2.60
N SER A 49 -8.89 -7.23 -2.25
CA SER A 49 -9.13 -8.56 -1.64
C SER A 49 -8.77 -9.73 -2.56
N THR A 50 -8.86 -9.54 -3.87
CA THR A 50 -8.54 -10.57 -4.87
C THR A 50 -7.07 -10.56 -5.31
N HIS A 51 -6.30 -9.55 -4.92
CA HIS A 51 -4.92 -9.38 -5.39
C HIS A 51 -3.98 -10.47 -4.86
N ARG A 52 -3.07 -10.95 -5.72
CA ARG A 52 -2.14 -12.05 -5.40
C ARG A 52 -1.25 -11.75 -4.21
N VAL A 53 -0.76 -10.51 -4.07
CA VAL A 53 0.07 -10.08 -2.94
C VAL A 53 -0.70 -10.21 -1.62
N VAL A 54 -1.98 -9.81 -1.59
CA VAL A 54 -2.80 -9.92 -0.38
C VAL A 54 -3.00 -11.39 -0.02
N ARG A 55 -3.36 -12.23 -1.00
CA ARG A 55 -3.52 -13.68 -0.78
C ARG A 55 -2.26 -14.36 -0.23
N LEU A 56 -1.08 -13.92 -0.64
CA LEU A 56 0.19 -14.52 -0.23
C LEU A 56 0.68 -14.01 1.12
N TYR A 57 0.51 -12.72 1.39
CA TYR A 57 1.16 -12.06 2.53
C TYR A 57 0.21 -11.70 3.68
N ALA A 58 -1.10 -11.60 3.42
CA ALA A 58 -2.14 -11.24 4.39
C ALA A 58 -3.51 -11.82 3.97
N PRO A 59 -3.66 -13.16 3.90
CA PRO A 59 -4.88 -13.82 3.42
C PRO A 59 -6.14 -13.49 4.22
N GLU A 60 -6.00 -13.10 5.49
CA GLU A 60 -7.07 -12.60 6.34
C GLU A 60 -7.76 -11.36 5.75
N LEU A 61 -7.02 -10.54 5.00
CA LEU A 61 -7.56 -9.32 4.37
C LEU A 61 -8.39 -9.61 3.12
N CYS A 62 -8.33 -10.83 2.59
CA CYS A 62 -9.17 -11.24 1.46
C CYS A 62 -10.65 -11.34 1.82
N ARG A 63 -10.99 -11.36 3.12
CA ARG A 63 -12.37 -11.51 3.62
C ARG A 63 -12.95 -10.24 4.21
N LEU A 64 -12.27 -9.11 4.03
CA LEU A 64 -12.73 -7.84 4.55
C LEU A 64 -14.09 -7.47 3.95
N ARG A 65 -14.90 -6.83 4.79
CA ARG A 65 -16.08 -6.07 4.37
C ARG A 65 -15.66 -4.64 4.02
N LEU A 66 -16.53 -3.92 3.31
CA LEU A 66 -16.20 -2.58 2.83
C LEU A 66 -15.95 -1.58 3.98
N ASP A 67 -16.74 -1.67 5.05
CA ASP A 67 -16.57 -0.88 6.28
C ASP A 67 -15.22 -1.14 6.96
N GLU A 68 -14.78 -2.39 6.94
CA GLU A 68 -13.48 -2.78 7.51
C GLU A 68 -12.33 -2.25 6.67
N LEU A 69 -12.43 -2.33 5.34
CA LEU A 69 -11.44 -1.74 4.45
C LEU A 69 -11.37 -0.21 4.59
N GLN A 70 -12.52 0.46 4.72
CA GLN A 70 -12.58 1.88 5.03
C GLN A 70 -11.87 2.22 6.34
N ALA A 71 -12.07 1.40 7.38
CA ALA A 71 -11.38 1.56 8.65
C ALA A 71 -9.86 1.39 8.51
N VAL A 72 -9.40 0.40 7.73
CA VAL A 72 -7.98 0.19 7.45
C VAL A 72 -7.37 1.40 6.74
N VAL A 73 -8.00 1.92 5.69
CA VAL A 73 -7.50 3.12 4.99
C VAL A 73 -7.44 4.31 5.95
N ARG A 74 -8.47 4.53 6.77
CA ARG A 74 -8.45 5.60 7.78
C ARG A 74 -7.33 5.43 8.80
N GLU A 75 -7.07 4.20 9.25
CA GLU A 75 -5.97 3.91 10.17
C GLU A 75 -4.61 4.23 9.53
N VAL A 76 -4.41 3.87 8.26
CA VAL A 76 -3.18 4.20 7.52
C VAL A 76 -2.97 5.71 7.42
N PHE A 77 -4.03 6.48 7.14
CA PHE A 77 -3.96 7.94 7.13
C PHE A 77 -3.70 8.53 8.52
N ALA A 78 -4.35 7.99 9.56
CA ALA A 78 -4.22 8.46 10.94
C ALA A 78 -2.82 8.24 11.51
N ARG A 79 -2.11 7.19 11.06
CA ARG A 79 -0.69 6.98 11.39
C ARG A 79 0.21 8.07 10.81
N GLY A 80 -0.19 8.67 9.69
CA GLY A 80 0.55 9.73 9.03
C GLY A 80 1.93 9.29 8.55
N LEU A 81 2.85 10.24 8.50
CA LEU A 81 4.23 10.05 8.06
C LEU A 81 5.19 10.33 9.22
N PRO A 82 6.21 9.47 9.46
CA PRO A 82 7.17 9.71 10.51
C PRO A 82 8.01 10.96 10.19
N GLY A 83 8.06 11.91 11.12
CA GLY A 83 8.87 13.12 10.97
C GLY A 83 8.35 14.15 9.96
N SER A 84 7.10 14.03 9.50
CA SER A 84 6.49 15.11 8.71
C SER A 84 6.35 16.37 9.56
N ALA A 85 6.90 17.48 9.09
CA ALA A 85 6.57 18.80 9.64
C ALA A 85 5.05 19.02 9.57
N GLU A 86 4.48 19.71 10.57
CA GLU A 86 3.03 19.96 10.67
C GLU A 86 2.44 20.56 9.38
N ASP A 87 3.26 21.23 8.56
CA ASP A 87 2.87 21.89 7.32
C ASP A 87 2.81 20.98 6.07
N THR A 88 3.32 19.74 6.12
CA THR A 88 3.27 18.84 4.94
C THR A 88 1.96 18.04 4.94
N PRO A 89 1.06 18.25 3.96
CA PRO A 89 -0.22 17.56 3.96
C PRO A 89 -0.02 16.06 3.71
N VAL A 90 -0.57 15.24 4.60
CA VAL A 90 -0.67 13.79 4.39
C VAL A 90 -1.68 13.54 3.28
N THR A 91 -1.20 12.93 2.19
CA THR A 91 -1.99 12.54 1.02
C THR A 91 -1.73 11.08 0.67
N LEU A 92 -2.59 10.49 -0.16
CA LEU A 92 -2.36 9.17 -0.76
C LEU A 92 -0.98 9.06 -1.41
N ILE A 93 -0.54 10.11 -2.12
CA ILE A 93 0.72 10.11 -2.86
C ILE A 93 1.90 10.10 -1.88
N THR A 94 1.87 10.96 -0.87
CA THR A 94 2.96 11.03 0.11
C THR A 94 3.04 9.76 0.95
N LEU A 95 1.90 9.16 1.32
CA LEU A 95 1.84 7.87 1.99
C LEU A 95 2.36 6.74 1.10
N ALA A 96 1.91 6.66 -0.16
CA ALA A 96 2.36 5.63 -1.10
C ALA A 96 3.87 5.73 -1.34
N ASN A 97 4.41 6.93 -1.50
CA ASN A 97 5.85 7.15 -1.65
C ASN A 97 6.64 6.71 -0.41
N HIS A 98 6.11 6.97 0.79
CA HIS A 98 6.74 6.52 2.02
C HIS A 98 6.81 4.98 2.11
N TYR A 99 5.69 4.29 1.94
CA TYR A 99 5.67 2.82 1.97
C TYR A 99 6.45 2.20 0.80
N TYR A 100 6.55 2.90 -0.34
CA TYR A 100 7.43 2.51 -1.43
C TYR A 100 8.90 2.54 -1.01
N GLN A 101 9.35 3.62 -0.36
CA GLN A 101 10.72 3.73 0.16
C GLN A 101 11.02 2.64 1.19
N LEU A 102 10.11 2.39 2.13
CA LEU A 102 10.26 1.29 3.10
C LEU A 102 10.41 -0.06 2.40
N ARG A 103 9.58 -0.32 1.38
CA ARG A 103 9.65 -1.56 0.63
C ARG A 103 10.95 -1.69 -0.17
N VAL A 104 11.46 -0.61 -0.77
CA VAL A 104 12.76 -0.62 -1.46
C VAL A 104 13.87 -0.98 -0.46
N GLN A 105 13.89 -0.34 0.71
CA GLN A 105 14.88 -0.64 1.75
C GLN A 105 14.80 -2.08 2.24
N GLU A 106 13.60 -2.61 2.46
CA GLU A 106 13.38 -4.01 2.83
C GLU A 106 13.94 -4.96 1.76
N LEU A 107 13.69 -4.66 0.49
CA LEU A 107 14.20 -5.47 -0.62
C LEU A 107 15.73 -5.43 -0.69
N GLU A 108 16.33 -4.25 -0.62
CA GLU A 108 17.77 -4.06 -0.77
C GLU A 108 18.57 -4.63 0.41
N LEU A 109 18.11 -4.39 1.63
CA LEU A 109 18.88 -4.70 2.84
C LEU A 109 18.63 -6.11 3.38
N ARG A 110 17.48 -6.71 3.05
CA ARG A 110 17.05 -7.97 3.67
C ARG A 110 16.75 -9.05 2.64
N GLU A 111 15.85 -8.79 1.70
CA GLU A 111 15.32 -9.87 0.85
C GLU A 111 16.27 -10.24 -0.29
N LEU A 112 16.91 -9.28 -0.96
CA LEU A 112 17.90 -9.54 -2.01
C LEU A 112 19.16 -10.24 -1.49
N PRO A 113 19.78 -9.82 -0.36
CA PRO A 113 20.89 -10.54 0.23
C PRO A 113 20.53 -12.00 0.53
N LYS A 114 19.41 -12.25 1.23
CA LYS A 114 18.94 -13.62 1.52
C LYS A 114 18.77 -14.47 0.26
N LEU A 115 18.19 -13.89 -0.79
CA LEU A 115 18.01 -14.60 -2.05
C LEU A 115 19.35 -14.98 -2.68
N LYS A 116 20.34 -14.09 -2.65
CA LYS A 116 21.71 -14.40 -3.12
C LYS A 116 22.31 -15.55 -2.33
N GLU A 117 22.20 -15.55 -1.00
CA GLU A 117 22.73 -16.63 -0.16
C GLU A 117 22.08 -17.98 -0.48
N LEU A 118 20.76 -17.99 -0.69
CA LEU A 118 20.02 -19.21 -1.05
C LEU A 118 20.45 -19.74 -2.43
N ILE A 119 20.67 -18.86 -3.41
CA ILE A 119 21.14 -19.23 -4.74
C ILE A 119 22.58 -19.78 -4.66
N GLU A 120 23.49 -19.10 -3.95
CA GLU A 120 24.87 -19.54 -3.76
C GLU A 120 24.95 -20.90 -3.05
N SER A 121 24.10 -21.11 -2.04
CA SER A 121 24.02 -22.37 -1.29
C SER A 121 23.46 -23.51 -2.16
N ALA A 122 22.41 -23.24 -2.95
CA ALA A 122 21.82 -24.22 -3.86
C ALA A 122 22.75 -24.59 -5.04
N ALA A 123 23.60 -23.66 -5.48
CA ALA A 123 24.57 -23.87 -6.55
C ALA A 123 25.89 -24.52 -6.08
N GLY A 124 26.06 -24.78 -4.77
CA GLY A 124 27.31 -25.32 -4.21
C GLY A 124 28.50 -24.35 -4.30
N LEU A 125 28.23 -23.04 -4.43
CA LEU A 125 29.24 -21.98 -4.57
C LEU A 125 29.76 -21.44 -3.22
N ARG A 126 29.16 -21.85 -2.10
CA ARG A 126 29.69 -21.66 -0.75
C ARG A 126 30.23 -23.00 -0.23
N THR A 127 31.55 -23.11 -0.08
CA THR A 127 32.23 -24.12 0.74
C THR A 127 32.52 -23.54 2.12
#